data_AF-A0A822CLT8-F1
#
_entry.id   AF-A0A822CLT8-F1
#
_cell.length_a   1.000
_cell.length_b   1.000
_cell.length_c   1.000
_cell.angle_alpha   90.00
_cell.angle_beta   90.00
_cell.angle_gamma   90.00
#
_symmetry.space_group_name_H-M   'P 1'
#
loop_
_entity.id
_entity.type
_entity.pdbx_description
1 polymer ?
#
loop_
_entity_poly.entity_id
_entity_poly.type
_entity_poly.pdbx_seq_one_letter_code
_entity_poly.pdbx_strand_id
1 'polypeptide(L)'
;IRWSCCNPLSTQDDIAAALVKAGIAIFAWKGETEEEKLWCIDQTIYFADGEPLNAILDDGCNLTRVVHEKYLHLTDAIHGCSEETTAGITKLRKLLKNKKLNVPAINVNDSVTKSKFDNNYGCGESLVDGIKRATDTMIGGKTVVVIGYGNVGKGCAKTLRGHGAKVIITEVDPICALQAAMDGYQVTTIAEACKIGQIFVTATGSTELIRGEHIMKMRDMAILCNIGSGQTEIDVVWLKANAIKIENVKPQ
;
A
#
# COMPACT_ATOMS: atom_id res chain seq x y z
N ILE A 1 13.50 6.55 -20.46
CA ILE A 1 12.40 6.25 -19.50
C ILE A 1 11.84 7.57 -18.98
N ARG A 2 10.56 7.58 -18.62
CA ARG A 2 9.88 8.67 -17.90
C ARG A 2 9.22 8.07 -16.67
N TRP A 3 9.18 8.77 -15.56
CA TRP A 3 8.74 8.19 -14.28
C TRP A 3 7.89 9.15 -13.47
N SER A 4 6.87 8.60 -12.81
CA SER A 4 6.06 9.27 -11.79
C SER A 4 5.88 8.35 -10.57
N CYS A 5 5.60 8.91 -9.41
CA CYS A 5 5.40 8.13 -8.20
C CYS A 5 4.00 7.47 -8.16
N CYS A 6 3.90 6.25 -7.63
CA CYS A 6 2.61 5.57 -7.46
C CYS A 6 1.88 6.00 -6.17
N ASN A 7 2.60 6.63 -5.22
CA ASN A 7 2.08 7.11 -3.94
C ASN A 7 2.64 8.51 -3.60
N PRO A 8 1.79 9.48 -3.22
CA PRO A 8 2.21 10.85 -2.93
C PRO A 8 3.30 11.02 -1.86
N LEU A 9 3.43 10.07 -0.94
CA LEU A 9 4.32 10.19 0.22
C LEU A 9 5.59 9.35 0.11
N SER A 10 5.73 8.53 -0.94
CA SER A 10 6.84 7.59 -1.06
C SER A 10 8.06 8.13 -1.79
N THR A 11 7.95 9.29 -2.44
CA THR A 11 9.09 9.89 -3.14
C THR A 11 10.20 10.25 -2.14
N GLN A 12 11.43 9.88 -2.48
CA GLN A 12 12.64 10.38 -1.82
C GLN A 12 13.21 11.49 -2.71
N ASP A 13 13.04 12.75 -2.28
CA ASP A 13 13.29 13.91 -3.14
C ASP A 13 14.77 14.04 -3.55
N ASP A 14 15.70 13.60 -2.71
CA ASP A 14 17.12 13.54 -3.01
C ASP A 14 17.44 12.54 -4.14
N ILE A 15 16.77 11.38 -4.13
CA ILE A 15 16.87 10.38 -5.20
C ILE A 15 16.22 10.90 -6.49
N ALA A 16 15.04 11.50 -6.40
CA ALA A 16 14.38 12.12 -7.56
C ALA A 16 15.29 13.20 -8.20
N ALA A 17 15.88 14.08 -7.39
CA ALA A 17 16.80 15.10 -7.86
C ALA A 17 18.06 14.51 -8.51
N ALA A 18 18.62 13.45 -7.96
CA ALA A 18 19.77 12.75 -8.55
C ALA A 18 19.45 12.15 -9.93
N LEU A 19 18.27 11.54 -10.08
CA LEU A 19 17.80 10.99 -11.36
C LEU A 19 17.54 12.07 -12.41
N VAL A 20 16.95 13.21 -12.00
CA VAL A 20 16.80 14.39 -12.88
C VAL A 20 18.16 14.89 -13.34
N LYS A 21 19.14 15.00 -12.42
CA LYS A 21 20.51 15.41 -12.76
C LYS A 21 21.20 14.42 -13.72
N ALA A 22 20.83 13.15 -13.68
CA ALA A 22 21.29 12.12 -14.63
C ALA A 22 20.57 12.19 -16.00
N GLY A 23 19.68 13.15 -16.21
CA GLY A 23 18.95 13.34 -17.47
C GLY A 23 17.71 12.46 -17.63
N ILE A 24 17.21 11.86 -16.54
CA ILE A 24 15.98 11.07 -16.56
C ILE A 24 14.79 11.99 -16.28
N ALA A 25 13.72 11.87 -17.07
CA ALA A 25 12.51 12.63 -16.87
C ALA A 25 11.70 12.07 -15.68
N ILE A 26 11.83 12.71 -14.52
CA ILE A 26 11.12 12.38 -13.28
C ILE A 26 10.09 13.47 -12.98
N PHE A 27 8.86 13.05 -12.71
CA PHE A 27 7.74 13.88 -12.28
C PHE A 27 7.23 13.32 -10.96
N ALA A 28 7.94 13.63 -9.88
CA ALA A 28 7.61 13.13 -8.56
C ALA A 28 8.22 14.03 -7.48
N TRP A 29 7.49 14.25 -6.40
CA TRP A 29 8.01 14.81 -5.15
C TRP A 29 7.24 14.26 -3.96
N LYS A 30 7.76 14.43 -2.75
CA LYS A 30 7.07 14.00 -1.53
C LYS A 30 5.99 15.00 -1.16
N GLY A 31 4.79 14.50 -0.86
CA GLY A 31 3.64 15.31 -0.43
C GLY A 31 2.76 15.82 -1.57
N GLU A 32 2.73 15.11 -2.71
CA GLU A 32 1.82 15.44 -3.82
C GLU A 32 0.34 15.48 -3.36
N THR A 33 -0.42 16.38 -3.94
CA THR A 33 -1.89 16.30 -3.97
C THR A 33 -2.35 15.24 -4.98
N GLU A 34 -3.60 14.81 -4.89
CA GLU A 34 -4.15 13.85 -5.88
C GLU A 34 -4.18 14.43 -7.31
N GLU A 35 -4.34 15.76 -7.45
CA GLU A 35 -4.28 16.45 -8.74
C GLU A 35 -2.86 16.43 -9.31
N GLU A 36 -1.87 16.80 -8.50
CA GLU A 36 -0.45 16.77 -8.89
C GLU A 36 0.00 15.36 -9.26
N LYS A 37 -0.41 14.35 -8.48
CA LYS A 37 -0.13 12.95 -8.80
C LYS A 37 -0.66 12.55 -10.17
N LEU A 38 -1.91 12.91 -10.48
CA LEU A 38 -2.49 12.61 -11.79
C LEU A 38 -1.78 13.36 -12.91
N TRP A 39 -1.41 14.62 -12.66
CA TRP A 39 -0.59 15.41 -13.58
C TRP A 39 0.77 14.76 -13.83
N CYS A 40 1.46 14.28 -12.79
CA CYS A 40 2.74 13.59 -12.88
C CYS A 40 2.62 12.33 -13.75
N ILE A 41 1.56 11.53 -13.58
CA ILE A 41 1.28 10.36 -14.44
C ILE A 41 1.08 10.81 -15.89
N ASP A 42 0.27 11.84 -16.15
CA ASP A 42 0.01 12.36 -17.50
C ASP A 42 1.32 12.84 -18.18
N GLN A 43 2.31 13.36 -17.43
CA GLN A 43 3.62 13.74 -17.97
C GLN A 43 4.47 12.55 -18.46
N THR A 44 4.13 11.32 -18.07
CA THR A 44 4.87 10.12 -18.51
C THR A 44 4.38 9.54 -19.83
N ILE A 45 3.26 10.03 -20.37
CA ILE A 45 2.60 9.45 -21.54
C ILE A 45 3.35 9.71 -22.85
N TYR A 46 3.86 10.93 -23.04
CA TYR A 46 4.57 11.34 -24.26
C TYR A 46 6.05 11.64 -23.97
N PHE A 47 6.91 11.20 -24.88
CA PHE A 47 8.35 11.42 -24.84
C PHE A 47 8.72 12.76 -25.49
N ALA A 48 9.98 13.18 -25.32
CA ALA A 48 10.44 14.51 -25.74
C ALA A 48 10.43 14.69 -27.27
N ASP A 49 10.49 13.59 -28.02
CA ASP A 49 10.32 13.53 -29.48
C ASP A 49 8.85 13.55 -29.93
N GLY A 50 7.90 13.55 -28.98
CA GLY A 50 6.47 13.51 -29.25
C GLY A 50 5.90 12.10 -29.38
N GLU A 51 6.74 11.06 -29.34
CA GLU A 51 6.26 9.68 -29.42
C GLU A 51 5.57 9.26 -28.12
N PRO A 52 4.45 8.50 -28.19
CA PRO A 52 3.79 7.98 -27.00
C PRO A 52 4.59 6.83 -26.37
N LEU A 53 4.29 6.52 -25.10
CA LEU A 53 4.79 5.31 -24.46
C LEU A 53 4.42 4.05 -25.26
N ASN A 54 5.35 3.10 -25.30
CA ASN A 54 5.16 1.80 -25.94
C ASN A 54 5.29 0.61 -24.95
N ALA A 55 5.50 0.89 -23.67
CA ALA A 55 5.55 -0.10 -22.59
C ALA A 55 5.14 0.55 -21.26
N ILE A 56 4.53 -0.24 -20.38
CA ILE A 56 4.08 0.20 -19.05
C ILE A 56 4.80 -0.62 -17.97
N LEU A 57 5.37 0.07 -16.98
CA LEU A 57 5.81 -0.53 -15.72
C LEU A 57 4.98 0.14 -14.62
N ASP A 58 4.15 -0.63 -13.94
CA ASP A 58 3.12 -0.10 -13.05
C ASP A 58 3.16 -0.76 -11.67
N ASP A 59 2.77 0.03 -10.67
CA ASP A 59 2.53 -0.40 -9.31
C ASP A 59 1.18 0.15 -8.84
N GLY A 60 0.25 -0.77 -8.63
CA GLY A 60 -1.10 -0.47 -8.14
C GLY A 60 -2.09 -0.16 -9.25
N CYS A 61 -1.72 -0.39 -10.51
CA CYS A 61 -2.52 -0.20 -11.72
C CYS A 61 -2.98 1.26 -11.91
N ASN A 62 -2.13 2.24 -11.58
CA ASN A 62 -2.48 3.66 -11.69
C ASN A 62 -2.26 4.17 -13.11
N LEU A 63 -1.07 3.92 -13.69
CA LEU A 63 -0.75 4.33 -15.05
C LEU A 63 -1.59 3.54 -16.07
N THR A 64 -1.71 2.22 -15.87
CA THR A 64 -2.51 1.35 -16.73
C THR A 64 -3.96 1.82 -16.78
N ARG A 65 -4.52 2.24 -15.64
CA ARG A 65 -5.86 2.81 -15.58
C ARG A 65 -5.97 4.10 -16.37
N VAL A 66 -5.04 5.05 -16.17
CA VAL A 66 -5.02 6.32 -16.91
C VAL A 66 -4.96 6.08 -18.42
N VAL A 67 -4.12 5.14 -18.87
CA VAL A 67 -4.05 4.75 -20.27
C VAL A 67 -5.39 4.20 -20.78
N HIS A 68 -6.02 3.27 -20.06
CA HIS A 68 -7.30 2.67 -20.51
C HIS A 68 -8.50 3.63 -20.40
N GLU A 69 -8.45 4.64 -19.52
CA GLU A 69 -9.54 5.61 -19.33
C GLU A 69 -9.42 6.84 -20.23
N LYS A 70 -8.21 7.39 -20.39
CA LYS A 70 -7.98 8.65 -21.13
C LYS A 70 -7.27 8.45 -22.48
N TYR A 71 -6.38 7.47 -22.59
CA TYR A 71 -5.50 7.28 -23.75
C TYR A 71 -5.73 5.93 -24.44
N LEU A 72 -6.98 5.48 -24.50
CA LEU A 72 -7.33 4.17 -25.04
C LEU A 72 -6.83 3.97 -26.48
N HIS A 73 -6.76 5.05 -27.27
CA HIS A 73 -6.24 5.04 -28.64
C HIS A 73 -4.75 4.71 -28.75
N LEU A 74 -3.98 4.78 -27.65
CA LEU A 74 -2.56 4.44 -27.63
C LEU A 74 -2.29 2.95 -27.36
N THR A 75 -3.29 2.16 -26.91
CA THR A 75 -3.06 0.79 -26.46
C THR A 75 -2.52 -0.14 -27.56
N ASP A 76 -2.84 0.15 -28.82
CA ASP A 76 -2.38 -0.66 -29.96
C ASP A 76 -0.86 -0.55 -30.19
N ALA A 77 -0.24 0.56 -29.74
CA ALA A 77 1.20 0.78 -29.82
C ALA A 77 1.95 0.31 -28.56
N ILE A 78 1.24 -0.10 -27.51
CA ILE A 78 1.83 -0.54 -26.25
C ILE A 78 2.05 -2.05 -26.28
N HIS A 79 3.32 -2.47 -26.25
CA HIS A 79 3.70 -3.88 -26.32
C HIS A 79 3.27 -4.69 -25.08
N GLY A 80 3.12 -4.04 -23.93
CA GLY A 80 2.58 -4.67 -22.73
C GLY A 80 2.80 -3.86 -21.46
N CYS A 81 2.26 -4.37 -20.36
CA CYS A 81 2.49 -3.87 -19.02
C CYS A 81 3.05 -4.94 -18.08
N SER A 82 3.87 -4.52 -17.12
CA SER A 82 4.23 -5.32 -15.95
C SER A 82 3.63 -4.68 -14.70
N GLU A 83 2.98 -5.48 -13.86
CA GLU A 83 2.35 -5.00 -12.62
C GLU A 83 2.94 -5.68 -11.39
N GLU A 84 3.35 -4.84 -10.43
CA GLU A 84 4.15 -5.22 -9.29
C GLU A 84 3.35 -5.65 -8.05
N THR A 85 2.14 -5.12 -7.81
CA THR A 85 1.44 -5.33 -6.53
C THR A 85 0.17 -6.17 -6.63
N THR A 86 -0.13 -6.86 -5.54
CA THR A 86 -1.36 -7.68 -5.39
C THR A 86 -2.63 -6.87 -5.73
N ALA A 87 -2.69 -5.61 -5.31
CA ALA A 87 -3.82 -4.72 -5.58
C ALA A 87 -3.94 -4.39 -7.07
N GLY A 88 -2.82 -4.07 -7.73
CA GLY A 88 -2.79 -3.81 -9.16
C GLY A 88 -3.17 -5.05 -9.99
N ILE A 89 -2.64 -6.22 -9.65
CA ILE A 89 -3.02 -7.50 -10.29
C ILE A 89 -4.51 -7.78 -10.16
N THR A 90 -5.12 -7.47 -9.00
CA THR A 90 -6.57 -7.64 -8.81
C THR A 90 -7.37 -6.74 -9.76
N LYS A 91 -6.93 -5.48 -9.94
CA LYS A 91 -7.53 -4.55 -10.91
C LYS A 91 -7.34 -5.02 -12.35
N LEU A 92 -6.15 -5.50 -12.72
CA LEU A 92 -5.89 -6.06 -14.04
C LEU A 92 -6.75 -7.30 -14.33
N ARG A 93 -6.88 -8.23 -13.36
CA ARG A 93 -7.77 -9.39 -13.49
C ARG A 93 -9.23 -8.98 -13.68
N LYS A 94 -9.68 -7.89 -13.05
CA LYS A 94 -11.02 -7.33 -13.26
C LYS A 94 -11.19 -6.76 -14.67
N LEU A 95 -10.21 -6.03 -15.19
CA LEU A 95 -10.21 -5.54 -16.58
C LEU A 95 -10.24 -6.72 -17.56
N LEU A 96 -9.40 -7.73 -17.35
CA LEU A 96 -9.34 -8.94 -18.18
C LEU A 96 -10.67 -9.70 -18.19
N LYS A 97 -11.25 -9.95 -17.01
CA LYS A 97 -12.57 -10.61 -16.87
C LYS A 97 -13.67 -9.84 -17.60
N ASN A 98 -13.60 -8.51 -17.60
CA ASN A 98 -14.54 -7.64 -18.29
C ASN A 98 -14.21 -7.42 -19.77
N LYS A 99 -13.16 -8.06 -20.32
CA LYS A 99 -12.66 -7.87 -21.69
C LYS A 99 -12.32 -6.40 -22.01
N LYS A 100 -11.80 -5.67 -21.01
CA LYS A 100 -11.38 -4.26 -21.10
C LYS A 100 -9.87 -4.07 -20.90
N LEU A 101 -9.10 -5.15 -20.87
CA LEU A 101 -7.64 -5.08 -20.83
C LEU A 101 -7.13 -5.15 -22.27
N ASN A 102 -6.62 -4.03 -22.77
CA ASN A 102 -6.25 -3.85 -24.18
C ASN A 102 -4.75 -4.07 -24.44
N VAL A 103 -3.95 -4.29 -23.40
CA VAL A 103 -2.51 -4.57 -23.50
C VAL A 103 -2.18 -5.91 -22.84
N PRO A 104 -1.20 -6.68 -23.35
CA PRO A 104 -0.68 -7.84 -22.65
C PRO A 104 -0.12 -7.44 -21.27
N ALA A 105 -0.35 -8.26 -20.25
CA ALA A 105 0.08 -7.96 -18.89
C ALA A 105 0.88 -9.11 -18.26
N ILE A 106 2.03 -8.79 -17.69
CA ILE A 106 2.84 -9.72 -16.89
C ILE A 106 2.60 -9.45 -15.41
N ASN A 107 2.22 -10.51 -14.71
CA ASN A 107 2.08 -10.50 -13.26
C ASN A 107 3.43 -10.71 -12.59
N VAL A 108 4.08 -9.62 -12.18
CA VAL A 108 5.36 -9.68 -11.46
C VAL A 108 5.12 -10.06 -10.00
N ASN A 109 4.04 -9.57 -9.39
CA ASN A 109 3.72 -9.81 -7.97
C ASN A 109 3.79 -11.30 -7.59
N ASP A 110 3.17 -12.16 -8.40
CA ASP A 110 3.05 -13.60 -8.07
C ASP A 110 4.31 -14.41 -8.42
N SER A 111 5.36 -13.76 -8.94
CA SER A 111 6.69 -14.38 -8.98
C SER A 111 7.12 -14.77 -7.58
N VAL A 112 7.70 -15.96 -7.42
CA VAL A 112 8.10 -16.48 -6.10
C VAL A 112 9.11 -15.53 -5.43
N THR A 113 10.08 -15.04 -6.20
CA THR A 113 11.11 -14.10 -5.75
C THR A 113 10.57 -12.71 -5.40
N LYS A 114 9.34 -12.37 -5.83
CA LYS A 114 8.65 -11.12 -5.44
C LYS A 114 7.75 -11.39 -4.24
N SER A 115 6.68 -12.15 -4.44
CA SER A 115 5.63 -12.38 -3.42
C SER A 115 6.15 -12.96 -2.10
N LYS A 116 7.19 -13.80 -2.12
CA LYS A 116 7.70 -14.44 -0.90
C LYS A 116 8.84 -13.68 -0.24
N PHE A 117 9.40 -12.67 -0.90
CA PHE A 117 10.49 -11.87 -0.37
C PHE A 117 10.05 -10.45 -0.07
N ASP A 118 9.70 -9.68 -1.10
CA ASP A 118 9.29 -8.28 -1.00
C ASP A 118 8.08 -8.12 -0.09
N ASN A 119 6.96 -8.76 -0.45
CA ASN A 119 5.71 -8.64 0.31
C ASN A 119 5.83 -9.22 1.73
N ASN A 120 6.85 -10.00 2.06
CA ASN A 120 6.97 -10.66 3.36
C ASN A 120 8.12 -10.07 4.18
N TYR A 121 9.37 -10.35 3.80
CA TYR A 121 10.55 -9.85 4.49
C TYR A 121 10.67 -8.33 4.38
N GLY A 122 10.46 -7.77 3.18
CA GLY A 122 10.56 -6.33 2.95
C GLY A 122 9.53 -5.53 3.77
N CYS A 123 8.26 -5.92 3.72
CA CYS A 123 7.21 -5.30 4.55
C CYS A 123 7.48 -5.43 6.05
N GLY A 124 8.00 -6.59 6.50
CA GLY A 124 8.34 -6.81 7.90
C GLY A 124 9.35 -5.79 8.43
N GLU A 125 10.46 -5.60 7.70
CA GLU A 125 11.53 -4.66 8.07
C GLU A 125 11.05 -3.20 8.00
N SER A 126 10.46 -2.80 6.88
CA SER A 126 10.03 -1.42 6.62
C SER A 126 8.88 -0.95 7.50
N LEU A 127 7.97 -1.85 7.92
CA LEU A 127 6.86 -1.50 8.81
C LEU A 127 7.38 -0.94 10.14
N VAL A 128 8.32 -1.67 10.77
CA VAL A 128 8.85 -1.26 12.07
C VAL A 128 9.62 0.04 11.93
N ASP A 129 10.40 0.19 10.87
CA ASP A 129 11.12 1.44 10.57
C ASP A 129 10.14 2.62 10.45
N GLY A 130 9.06 2.47 9.69
CA GLY A 130 8.02 3.49 9.54
C GLY A 130 7.36 3.89 10.88
N ILE A 131 6.94 2.91 11.68
CA ILE A 131 6.36 3.18 13.02
C ILE A 131 7.36 3.90 13.92
N LYS A 132 8.63 3.46 13.91
CA LYS A 132 9.69 4.04 14.73
C LYS A 132 10.01 5.46 14.33
N ARG A 133 10.29 5.71 13.05
CA ARG A 133 10.55 7.07 12.56
C ARG A 133 9.36 8.00 12.78
N ALA A 134 8.13 7.50 12.74
CA ALA A 134 6.94 8.31 12.96
C ALA A 134 6.67 8.63 14.45
N THR A 135 6.93 7.69 15.37
CA THR A 135 6.40 7.80 16.74
C THR A 135 7.43 7.60 17.86
N ASP A 136 8.61 7.06 17.54
CA ASP A 136 9.64 6.62 18.49
C ASP A 136 9.13 5.64 19.58
N THR A 137 7.90 5.14 19.44
CA THR A 137 7.23 4.39 20.49
C THR A 137 7.92 3.05 20.74
N MET A 138 7.92 2.57 21.99
CA MET A 138 8.38 1.23 22.30
C MET A 138 7.39 0.19 21.77
N ILE A 139 7.80 -0.70 20.86
CA ILE A 139 6.92 -1.75 20.32
C ILE A 139 6.79 -2.92 21.31
N GLY A 140 7.89 -3.28 21.98
CA GLY A 140 7.92 -4.35 22.98
C GLY A 140 6.91 -4.13 24.10
N GLY A 141 6.19 -5.19 24.46
CA GLY A 141 5.15 -5.17 25.49
C GLY A 141 3.78 -4.62 25.04
N LYS A 142 3.68 -4.00 23.85
CA LYS A 142 2.38 -3.54 23.32
C LYS A 142 1.58 -4.68 22.71
N THR A 143 0.26 -4.56 22.78
CA THR A 143 -0.65 -5.37 21.95
C THR A 143 -0.76 -4.74 20.56
N VAL A 144 -0.32 -5.46 19.52
CA VAL A 144 -0.38 -5.01 18.13
C VAL A 144 -1.37 -5.87 17.36
N VAL A 145 -2.31 -5.24 16.67
CA VAL A 145 -3.34 -5.91 15.88
C VAL A 145 -2.96 -5.80 14.41
N VAL A 146 -2.68 -6.93 13.76
CA VAL A 146 -2.42 -7.02 12.33
C VAL A 146 -3.67 -7.56 11.64
N ILE A 147 -4.21 -6.77 10.72
CA ILE A 147 -5.46 -7.05 10.03
C ILE A 147 -5.12 -7.57 8.63
N GLY A 148 -5.34 -8.87 8.43
CA GLY A 148 -4.86 -9.63 7.29
C GLY A 148 -3.61 -10.46 7.60
N TYR A 149 -3.56 -11.70 7.12
CA TYR A 149 -2.47 -12.66 7.31
C TYR A 149 -2.03 -13.32 5.99
N GLY A 150 -2.12 -12.55 4.90
CA GLY A 150 -1.43 -12.83 3.64
C GLY A 150 0.10 -12.68 3.76
N ASN A 151 0.82 -12.58 2.64
CA ASN A 151 2.29 -12.46 2.67
C ASN A 151 2.75 -11.21 3.48
N VAL A 152 2.08 -10.07 3.29
CA VAL A 152 2.34 -8.81 4.05
C VAL A 152 2.05 -8.99 5.54
N GLY A 153 0.85 -9.45 5.87
CA GLY A 153 0.45 -9.69 7.26
C GLY A 153 1.40 -10.64 8.01
N LYS A 154 1.86 -11.72 7.35
CA LYS A 154 2.84 -12.66 7.91
C LYS A 154 4.18 -11.99 8.23
N GLY A 155 4.73 -11.22 7.29
CA GLY A 155 5.98 -10.49 7.50
C GLY A 155 5.90 -9.49 8.63
N CYS A 156 4.81 -8.73 8.67
CA CYS A 156 4.50 -7.77 9.71
C CYS A 156 4.40 -8.45 11.08
N ALA A 157 3.56 -9.48 11.19
CA ALA A 157 3.32 -10.20 12.44
C ALA A 157 4.57 -10.87 13.01
N LYS A 158 5.39 -11.49 12.14
CA LYS A 158 6.66 -12.11 12.53
C LYS A 158 7.62 -11.07 13.09
N THR A 159 7.78 -9.95 12.40
CA THR A 159 8.75 -8.91 12.78
C THR A 159 8.31 -8.18 14.05
N LEU A 160 7.03 -7.85 14.19
CA LEU A 160 6.48 -7.23 15.39
C LEU A 160 6.62 -8.13 16.62
N ARG A 161 6.34 -9.44 16.50
CA ARG A 161 6.58 -10.41 17.56
C ARG A 161 8.06 -10.50 17.93
N GLY A 162 8.95 -10.45 16.93
CA GLY A 162 10.40 -10.38 17.14
C GLY A 162 10.85 -9.15 17.94
N HIS A 163 10.11 -8.04 17.84
CA HIS A 163 10.32 -6.82 18.65
C HIS A 163 9.64 -6.88 20.03
N GLY A 164 9.14 -8.05 20.45
CA GLY A 164 8.53 -8.26 21.76
C GLY A 164 7.08 -7.80 21.87
N ALA A 165 6.39 -7.53 20.75
CA ALA A 165 4.96 -7.23 20.78
C ALA A 165 4.11 -8.49 20.99
N LYS A 166 2.97 -8.34 21.66
CA LYS A 166 1.89 -9.33 21.63
C LYS A 166 1.05 -9.09 20.39
N VAL A 167 1.20 -9.92 19.37
CA VAL A 167 0.50 -9.76 18.10
C VAL A 167 -0.83 -10.53 18.10
N ILE A 168 -1.88 -9.86 17.67
CA ILE A 168 -3.22 -10.41 17.42
C ILE A 168 -3.51 -10.30 15.93
N ILE A 169 -4.06 -11.34 15.33
CA ILE A 169 -4.43 -11.39 13.92
C ILE A 169 -5.94 -11.30 13.76
N THR A 170 -6.39 -10.62 12.71
CA THR A 170 -7.77 -10.74 12.22
C THR A 170 -7.75 -11.21 10.78
N GLU A 171 -8.56 -12.20 10.43
CA GLU A 171 -8.63 -12.77 9.09
C GLU A 171 -10.06 -13.17 8.71
N VAL A 172 -10.34 -13.08 7.40
CA VAL A 172 -11.57 -13.57 6.78
C VAL A 172 -11.33 -14.92 6.09
N ASP A 173 -10.10 -15.19 5.64
CA ASP A 173 -9.75 -16.47 5.01
C ASP A 173 -9.45 -17.52 6.11
N PRO A 174 -10.20 -18.64 6.16
CA PRO A 174 -10.02 -19.65 7.21
C PRO A 174 -8.67 -20.37 7.15
N ILE A 175 -8.04 -20.46 5.97
CA ILE A 175 -6.71 -21.06 5.81
C ILE A 175 -5.65 -20.14 6.40
N CYS A 176 -5.72 -18.84 6.07
CA CYS A 176 -4.78 -17.86 6.62
C CYS A 176 -4.97 -17.69 8.13
N ALA A 177 -6.22 -17.71 8.62
CA ALA A 177 -6.53 -17.73 10.04
C ALA A 177 -5.95 -18.97 10.75
N LEU A 178 -6.12 -20.17 10.19
CA LEU A 178 -5.55 -21.39 10.75
C LEU A 178 -4.02 -21.33 10.78
N GLN A 179 -3.38 -20.80 9.73
CA GLN A 179 -1.93 -20.58 9.72
C GLN A 179 -1.48 -19.64 10.85
N ALA A 180 -2.16 -18.51 11.04
CA ALA A 180 -1.87 -17.59 12.14
C ALA A 180 -1.98 -18.26 13.51
N ALA A 181 -3.02 -19.07 13.72
CA ALA A 181 -3.20 -19.83 14.95
C ALA A 181 -2.06 -20.85 15.16
N MET A 182 -1.67 -21.58 14.12
CA MET A 182 -0.56 -22.54 14.16
C MET A 182 0.80 -21.87 14.41
N ASP A 183 0.99 -20.65 13.94
CA ASP A 183 2.18 -19.82 14.23
C ASP A 183 2.18 -19.27 15.67
N GLY A 184 1.10 -19.49 16.43
CA GLY A 184 0.96 -19.12 17.83
C GLY A 184 0.35 -17.73 18.08
N TYR A 185 -0.31 -17.15 17.08
CA TYR A 185 -1.03 -15.89 17.23
C TYR A 185 -2.48 -16.12 17.66
N GLN A 186 -2.99 -15.22 18.50
CA GLN A 186 -4.43 -15.13 18.74
C GLN A 186 -5.11 -14.62 17.47
N VAL A 187 -6.15 -15.32 17.01
CA VAL A 187 -6.99 -14.88 15.89
C VAL A 187 -8.36 -14.49 16.42
N THR A 188 -8.82 -13.28 16.09
CA THR A 188 -10.14 -12.77 16.52
C THR A 188 -10.67 -11.74 15.51
N THR A 189 -11.82 -11.12 15.83
CA THR A 189 -12.42 -10.08 14.97
C THR A 189 -11.85 -8.70 15.30
N ILE A 190 -11.95 -7.77 14.36
CA ILE A 190 -11.57 -6.35 14.59
C ILE A 190 -12.39 -5.77 15.76
N ALA A 191 -13.66 -6.15 15.88
CA ALA A 191 -14.57 -5.69 16.93
C ALA A 191 -14.11 -6.05 18.35
N GLU A 192 -13.42 -7.19 18.53
CA GLU A 192 -12.82 -7.57 19.81
C GLU A 192 -11.40 -7.02 19.97
N ALA A 193 -10.60 -7.08 18.91
CA ALA A 193 -9.22 -6.62 18.95
C ALA A 193 -9.10 -5.10 19.19
N CYS A 194 -10.04 -4.29 18.70
CA CYS A 194 -10.00 -2.83 18.85
C CYS A 194 -10.04 -2.37 20.32
N LYS A 195 -10.67 -3.15 21.20
CA LYS A 195 -10.78 -2.84 22.64
C LYS A 195 -9.45 -2.93 23.39
N ILE A 196 -8.49 -3.69 22.87
CA ILE A 196 -7.24 -4.01 23.55
C ILE A 196 -5.97 -3.63 22.78
N GLY A 197 -6.07 -3.45 21.46
CA GLY A 197 -4.96 -3.04 20.62
C GLY A 197 -4.42 -1.65 20.97
N GLN A 198 -3.12 -1.49 20.80
CA GLN A 198 -2.40 -0.22 20.99
C GLN A 198 -1.74 0.25 19.69
N ILE A 199 -1.42 -0.67 18.79
CA ILE A 199 -0.99 -0.40 17.43
C ILE A 199 -1.84 -1.25 16.50
N PHE A 200 -2.34 -0.66 15.42
CA PHE A 200 -3.16 -1.30 14.41
C PHE A 200 -2.48 -1.18 13.05
N VAL A 201 -2.30 -2.31 12.37
CA VAL A 201 -1.65 -2.41 11.06
C VAL A 201 -2.61 -3.09 10.10
N THR A 202 -3.09 -2.37 9.08
CA THR A 202 -3.93 -2.95 8.02
C THR A 202 -3.07 -3.42 6.84
N ALA A 203 -3.29 -4.66 6.41
CA ALA A 203 -2.46 -5.36 5.41
C ALA A 203 -3.30 -6.28 4.50
N THR A 204 -4.53 -5.88 4.17
CA THR A 204 -5.47 -6.74 3.42
C THR A 204 -5.59 -6.39 1.95
N GLY A 205 -5.32 -5.14 1.56
CA GLY A 205 -5.68 -4.60 0.24
C GLY A 205 -7.18 -4.43 0.01
N SER A 206 -8.01 -4.53 1.06
CA SER A 206 -9.46 -4.32 1.02
C SER A 206 -9.82 -2.87 1.38
N THR A 207 -11.11 -2.60 1.65
CA THR A 207 -11.60 -1.27 2.03
C THR A 207 -12.44 -1.35 3.30
N GLU A 208 -12.55 -0.23 4.03
CA GLU A 208 -13.51 -0.05 5.13
C GLU A 208 -13.35 -1.03 6.31
N LEU A 209 -12.11 -1.37 6.66
CA LEU A 209 -11.82 -2.30 7.76
C LEU A 209 -11.96 -1.62 9.11
N ILE A 210 -11.15 -0.57 9.35
CA ILE A 210 -11.19 0.21 10.60
C ILE A 210 -12.13 1.40 10.39
N ARG A 211 -13.40 1.16 10.69
CA ARG A 211 -14.48 2.17 10.75
C ARG A 211 -14.56 2.91 12.08
N GLY A 212 -15.35 3.99 12.11
CA GLY A 212 -15.59 4.81 13.31
C GLY A 212 -16.03 4.03 14.55
N GLU A 213 -16.88 3.02 14.39
CA GLU A 213 -17.34 2.17 15.51
C GLU A 213 -16.22 1.39 16.20
N HIS A 214 -15.11 1.13 15.49
CA HIS A 214 -13.92 0.53 16.07
C HIS A 214 -13.05 1.59 16.75
N ILE A 215 -12.84 2.72 16.08
CA ILE A 215 -12.02 3.84 16.57
C ILE A 215 -12.54 4.32 17.93
N MET A 216 -13.86 4.44 18.09
CA MET A 216 -14.50 4.84 19.35
C MET A 216 -14.28 3.87 20.53
N LYS A 217 -13.81 2.65 20.25
CA LYS A 217 -13.51 1.62 21.26
C LYS A 217 -12.01 1.45 21.50
N MET A 218 -11.17 2.16 20.75
CA MET A 218 -9.72 2.07 20.89
C MET A 218 -9.25 2.70 22.20
N ARG A 219 -8.10 2.22 22.68
CA ARG A 219 -7.43 2.82 23.82
C ARG A 219 -6.93 4.21 23.46
N ASP A 220 -6.78 5.03 24.50
CA ASP A 220 -6.07 6.30 24.37
C ASP A 220 -4.67 6.08 23.76
N MET A 221 -4.26 7.04 22.91
CA MET A 221 -2.99 7.00 22.18
C MET A 221 -2.78 5.77 21.27
N ALA A 222 -3.86 5.13 20.79
CA ALA A 222 -3.76 4.08 19.79
C ALA A 222 -3.12 4.60 18.50
N ILE A 223 -2.16 3.84 17.96
CA ILE A 223 -1.51 4.14 16.67
C ILE A 223 -2.19 3.33 15.59
N LEU A 224 -2.63 3.99 14.51
CA LEU A 224 -3.17 3.34 13.33
C LEU A 224 -2.26 3.59 12.13
N CYS A 225 -1.94 2.54 11.40
CA CYS A 225 -1.18 2.65 10.15
C CYS A 225 -1.64 1.59 9.15
N ASN A 226 -1.38 1.86 7.88
CA ASN A 226 -1.71 0.99 6.76
C ASN A 226 -0.44 0.69 5.98
N ILE A 227 -0.22 -0.59 5.67
CA ILE A 227 0.87 -1.06 4.81
C ILE A 227 0.35 -1.76 3.54
N GLY A 228 -0.98 -1.79 3.35
CA GLY A 228 -1.58 -2.15 2.07
C GLY A 228 -1.42 -1.05 1.01
N SER A 229 -1.58 -1.41 -0.27
CA SER A 229 -1.39 -0.48 -1.39
C SER A 229 -2.47 0.63 -1.49
N GLY A 230 -3.63 0.47 -0.83
CA GLY A 230 -4.74 1.43 -0.88
C GLY A 230 -4.84 2.30 0.37
N GLN A 231 -5.40 3.51 0.26
CA GLN A 231 -5.56 4.44 1.39
C GLN A 231 -6.88 4.25 2.17
N THR A 232 -7.69 3.26 1.80
CA THR A 232 -9.10 3.11 2.22
C THR A 232 -9.33 2.00 3.23
N GLU A 233 -8.28 1.36 3.73
CA GLU A 233 -8.41 0.32 4.78
C GLU A 233 -8.82 0.93 6.14
N ILE A 234 -8.45 2.18 6.38
CA ILE A 234 -8.80 2.97 7.58
C ILE A 234 -9.70 4.13 7.15
N ASP A 235 -10.80 4.33 7.86
CA ASP A 235 -11.74 5.43 7.57
C ASP A 235 -11.23 6.77 8.12
N VAL A 236 -10.22 7.32 7.44
CA VAL A 236 -9.62 8.62 7.77
C VAL A 236 -10.61 9.77 7.52
N VAL A 237 -11.58 9.59 6.60
CA VAL A 237 -12.63 10.58 6.33
C VAL A 237 -13.52 10.74 7.55
N TRP A 238 -14.02 9.63 8.09
CA TRP A 238 -14.79 9.65 9.33
C TRP A 238 -13.98 10.25 10.48
N LEU A 239 -12.70 9.89 10.61
CA LEU A 239 -11.85 10.41 11.68
C LEU A 239 -11.70 11.93 11.58
N LYS A 240 -11.44 12.47 10.39
CA LYS A 240 -11.35 13.92 10.18
C LYS A 240 -12.67 14.65 10.43
N ALA A 241 -13.80 14.04 10.07
CA ALA A 241 -15.11 14.65 10.22
C ALA A 241 -15.63 14.63 11.68
N ASN A 242 -15.21 13.66 12.50
CA ASN A 242 -15.72 13.45 13.86
C ASN A 242 -14.71 13.80 14.97
N ALA A 243 -13.44 14.06 14.63
CA ALA A 243 -12.45 14.48 15.61
C ALA A 243 -12.75 15.87 16.17
N ILE A 244 -12.70 16.00 17.49
CA ILE A 244 -12.83 17.30 18.18
C ILE A 244 -11.61 18.19 17.88
N LYS A 245 -10.43 17.58 17.77
CA LYS A 245 -9.17 18.26 17.48
C LYS A 245 -8.30 17.37 16.59
N ILE A 246 -7.66 17.97 15.61
CA ILE A 246 -6.63 17.34 14.79
C ILE A 246 -5.36 18.17 14.95
N GLU A 247 -4.28 17.53 15.40
CA GLU A 247 -3.00 18.17 15.62
C GLU A 247 -1.93 17.44 14.82
N ASN A 248 -1.22 18.18 13.97
CA ASN A 248 -0.06 17.65 13.27
C ASN A 248 1.13 17.68 14.23
N VAL A 249 1.61 16.51 14.64
CA VAL A 249 2.75 16.40 15.58
C VAL A 249 4.07 16.72 14.88
N LYS A 250 4.25 16.24 13.64
CA LYS A 250 5.42 16.52 12.81
C LYS A 250 5.12 16.29 11.32
N PRO A 251 5.92 16.87 10.41
CA PRO A 251 5.87 16.57 8.99
C PRO A 251 6.09 15.08 8.71
N GLN A 252 5.36 14.54 7.71
CA GLN A 252 5.46 13.15 7.26
C GLN A 252 6.66 12.91 6.34
#